data_AF-A0A7J4LAA0-F1
#
_entry.id   AF-A0A7J4LAA0-F1
#
_cell.length_a   1.000
_cell.length_b   1.000
_cell.length_c   1.000
_cell.angle_alpha   90.00
_cell.angle_beta   90.00
_cell.angle_gamma   90.00
#
_symmetry.space_group_name_H-M   'P 1'
#
loop_
_entity.id
_entity.type
_entity.pdbx_description
1 polymer ?
#
loop_
_entity_poly.entity_id
_entity_poly.type
_entity_poly.pdbx_seq_one_letter_code
_entity_poly.pdbx_strand_id
1 'polypeptide(L)'
;FSLEPKTKFNTFGGYDTAQFSSSNIYLPRGTDTLDQNFLASVCYKYRTESRIPVCIDPNPTSILENEACRVTQSVSGISGGQGGPVSVTAIREDAAPGQVSFLISIANQGDGTVVEQASLSKCPGELKFGDVDNVQYSVKMSGTTGVCKPDYKSRLSNKQGVIQCTFTLTNAVSPAYQTVLEINLDYGYMSQKAKMVKLKSFT
;
A
#
# COMPACT_ATOMS: atom_id res chain seq x y z
N PHE A 1 -6.57 -8.20 -18.98
CA PHE A 1 -5.21 -7.69 -19.21
C PHE A 1 -4.26 -8.33 -18.20
N SER A 2 -3.17 -8.94 -18.66
CA SER A 2 -2.06 -9.39 -17.81
C SER A 2 -0.84 -8.61 -18.27
N LEU A 3 -0.43 -7.59 -17.52
CA LEU A 3 0.67 -6.69 -17.88
C LEU A 3 1.91 -7.05 -17.08
N GLU A 4 3.09 -6.91 -17.70
CA GLU A 4 4.35 -7.08 -16.99
C GLU A 4 4.53 -5.99 -15.92
N PRO A 5 4.97 -6.35 -14.71
CA PRO A 5 5.19 -5.38 -13.64
C PRO A 5 6.43 -4.53 -13.90
N LYS A 6 6.50 -3.38 -13.22
CA LYS A 6 7.72 -2.57 -13.17
C LYS A 6 8.80 -3.29 -12.35
N THR A 7 10.03 -3.30 -12.84
CA THR A 7 11.20 -3.84 -12.13
C THR A 7 12.37 -2.86 -12.21
N LYS A 8 13.49 -3.16 -11.53
CA LYS A 8 14.74 -2.39 -11.68
C LYS A 8 15.25 -2.37 -13.13
N PHE A 9 14.85 -3.35 -13.95
CA PHE A 9 15.26 -3.48 -15.35
C PHE A 9 14.18 -3.03 -16.33
N ASN A 10 12.91 -3.10 -15.95
CA ASN A 10 11.77 -2.59 -16.72
C ASN A 10 11.10 -1.46 -15.94
N THR A 11 11.59 -0.23 -16.11
CA THR A 11 11.10 0.94 -15.39
C THR A 11 9.72 1.42 -15.86
N PHE A 12 9.31 1.01 -17.06
CA PHE A 12 8.04 1.38 -17.67
C PHE A 12 6.92 0.37 -17.38
N GLY A 13 7.25 -0.91 -17.19
CA GLY A 13 6.28 -2.01 -17.10
C GLY A 13 5.71 -2.37 -18.48
N GLY A 14 4.78 -3.31 -18.51
CA GLY A 14 4.02 -3.65 -19.71
C GLY A 14 2.92 -2.62 -20.00
N TYR A 15 2.56 -2.45 -21.27
CA TYR A 15 1.42 -1.65 -21.70
C TYR A 15 0.49 -2.46 -22.60
N ASP A 16 -0.80 -2.13 -22.58
CA ASP A 16 -1.80 -2.66 -23.51
C ASP A 16 -2.83 -1.55 -23.79
N THR A 17 -3.55 -1.67 -24.90
CA THR A 17 -4.51 -0.66 -25.37
C THR A 17 -5.91 -1.24 -25.35
N ALA A 18 -6.82 -0.58 -24.62
CA ALA A 18 -8.25 -0.85 -24.70
C ALA A 18 -8.92 0.18 -25.61
N GLN A 19 -9.72 -0.28 -26.58
CA GLN A 19 -10.49 0.58 -27.47
C GLN A 19 -11.96 0.53 -27.09
N PHE A 20 -12.59 1.71 -27.07
CA PHE A 20 -14.01 1.87 -26.78
C PHE A 20 -14.65 2.68 -27.90
N SER A 21 -15.87 2.32 -28.28
CA SER A 21 -16.72 3.09 -29.20
C SER A 21 -17.97 3.57 -28.46
N SER A 22 -18.41 4.78 -28.77
CA SER A 22 -19.66 5.35 -28.25
C SER A 22 -20.42 6.01 -29.37
N SER A 23 -21.71 5.69 -29.51
CA SER A 23 -22.64 6.32 -30.45
C SER A 23 -23.30 7.57 -29.88
N ASN A 24 -23.05 7.91 -28.61
CA ASN A 24 -23.82 8.93 -27.88
C ASN A 24 -23.13 10.30 -27.85
N ILE A 25 -22.09 10.50 -28.67
CA ILE A 25 -21.37 11.77 -28.77
C ILE A 25 -21.81 12.47 -30.05
N TYR A 26 -22.55 13.57 -29.92
CA TYR A 26 -23.00 14.40 -31.04
C TYR A 26 -22.39 15.80 -30.94
N LEU A 27 -21.81 16.29 -32.04
CA LEU A 27 -21.37 17.68 -32.15
C LEU A 27 -22.56 18.55 -32.58
N PRO A 28 -22.86 19.66 -31.88
CA PRO A 28 -23.91 20.59 -32.32
C PRO A 28 -23.67 21.07 -33.75
N ARG A 29 -24.75 21.24 -34.53
CA ARG A 29 -24.65 21.71 -35.92
C ARG A 29 -23.89 23.04 -36.00
N GLY A 30 -22.96 23.14 -36.96
CA GLY A 30 -22.11 24.31 -37.14
C GLY A 30 -20.86 24.35 -36.23
N THR A 31 -20.60 23.30 -35.45
CA THR A 31 -19.38 23.18 -34.63
C THR A 31 -18.30 22.44 -35.40
N ASP A 32 -17.30 23.16 -35.90
CA ASP A 32 -16.14 22.54 -36.58
C ASP A 32 -15.23 21.80 -35.60
N THR A 33 -15.07 22.37 -34.40
CA THR A 33 -14.21 21.81 -33.36
C THR A 33 -14.81 22.00 -31.98
N LEU A 34 -14.71 20.98 -31.14
CA LEU A 34 -15.13 21.00 -29.73
C LEU A 34 -13.98 20.50 -28.86
N ASP A 35 -13.51 21.34 -27.94
CA ASP A 35 -12.54 20.94 -26.93
C ASP A 35 -13.29 20.29 -25.78
N GLN A 36 -13.06 18.99 -25.59
CA GLN A 36 -13.71 18.20 -24.54
C GLN A 36 -12.66 17.59 -23.62
N ASN A 37 -12.89 17.69 -22.31
CA ASN A 37 -12.06 16.99 -21.35
C ASN A 37 -12.57 15.55 -21.18
N PHE A 38 -11.71 14.58 -21.43
CA PHE A 38 -11.98 13.17 -21.21
C PHE A 38 -11.31 12.71 -19.92
N LEU A 39 -12.08 12.12 -19.02
CA LEU A 39 -11.59 11.49 -17.80
C LEU A 39 -11.59 9.98 -17.98
N ALA A 40 -10.41 9.38 -18.06
CA ALA A 40 -10.26 7.93 -18.00
C ALA A 40 -9.97 7.53 -16.55
N SER A 41 -10.82 6.67 -15.99
CA SER A 41 -10.67 6.11 -14.64
C SER A 41 -10.47 4.61 -14.73
N VAL A 42 -9.50 4.10 -13.99
CA VAL A 42 -9.16 2.68 -13.95
C VAL A 42 -8.94 2.22 -12.53
N CYS A 43 -9.41 1.01 -12.21
CA CYS A 43 -9.36 0.47 -10.86
C CYS A 43 -8.74 -0.92 -10.89
N TYR A 44 -7.75 -1.15 -10.04
CA TYR A 44 -7.03 -2.42 -10.01
C TYR A 44 -6.81 -2.89 -8.58
N LYS A 45 -6.70 -4.20 -8.40
CA LYS A 45 -6.25 -4.79 -7.14
C LYS A 45 -4.73 -4.71 -7.06
N TYR A 46 -4.23 -4.30 -5.89
CA TYR A 46 -2.82 -4.25 -5.57
C TYR A 46 -2.53 -5.03 -4.29
N ARG A 47 -1.30 -5.57 -4.25
CA ARG A 47 -0.69 -6.08 -3.03
C ARG A 47 0.72 -5.51 -2.93
N THR A 48 1.04 -4.95 -1.79
CA THR A 48 2.40 -4.57 -1.41
C THR A 48 2.92 -5.60 -0.43
N GLU A 49 4.09 -6.18 -0.70
CA GLU A 49 4.75 -7.14 0.18
C GLU A 49 6.06 -6.54 0.68
N SER A 50 6.25 -6.53 1.99
CA SER A 50 7.45 -6.00 2.63
C SER A 50 8.01 -7.01 3.61
N ARG A 51 9.32 -7.24 3.55
CA ARG A 51 10.06 -8.14 4.43
C ARG A 51 11.20 -7.39 5.04
N ILE A 52 11.07 -7.03 6.31
CA ILE A 52 12.01 -6.13 6.97
C ILE A 52 12.74 -6.90 8.07
N PRO A 53 14.07 -6.97 8.04
CA PRO A 53 14.83 -7.57 9.12
C PRO A 53 14.69 -6.70 10.37
N VAL A 54 14.31 -7.31 11.49
CA VAL A 54 14.14 -6.68 12.80
C VAL A 54 14.98 -7.43 13.83
N CYS A 55 15.40 -6.74 14.88
CA CYS A 55 16.15 -7.31 15.97
C CYS A 55 15.23 -7.39 17.18
N ILE A 56 14.94 -8.59 17.68
CA ILE A 56 14.07 -8.78 18.83
C ILE A 56 14.93 -9.00 20.05
N ASP A 57 14.73 -8.17 21.07
CA ASP A 57 15.28 -8.39 22.40
C ASP A 57 14.17 -8.84 23.37
N PRO A 58 14.13 -10.12 23.77
CA PRO A 58 13.15 -10.61 24.74
C PRO A 58 13.32 -10.06 26.16
N ASN A 59 14.50 -9.50 26.49
CA ASN A 59 14.82 -8.95 27.80
C ASN A 59 15.61 -7.63 27.69
N PRO A 60 14.95 -6.51 27.32
CA PRO A 60 15.60 -5.21 27.14
C PRO A 60 16.14 -4.58 28.42
N THR A 61 15.93 -5.22 29.58
CA THR A 61 16.46 -4.77 30.88
C THR A 61 17.76 -5.48 31.28
N SER A 62 18.21 -6.45 30.48
CA SER A 62 19.45 -7.18 30.72
C SER A 62 20.67 -6.27 30.59
N ILE A 63 21.64 -6.41 31.49
CA ILE A 63 22.89 -5.61 31.52
C ILE A 63 24.02 -6.33 30.75
N LEU A 64 23.71 -7.43 30.06
CA LEU A 64 24.72 -8.29 29.42
C LEU A 64 25.08 -7.77 28.02
N GLU A 65 26.35 -7.40 27.82
CA GLU A 65 26.85 -6.77 26.57
C GLU A 65 26.90 -7.67 25.31
N ASN A 66 26.56 -8.96 25.41
CA ASN A 66 26.64 -9.92 24.30
C ASN A 66 25.27 -10.18 23.66
N GLU A 67 24.78 -9.20 22.91
CA GLU A 67 23.57 -9.32 22.08
C GLU A 67 23.93 -9.57 20.61
N ALA A 68 23.21 -10.48 19.93
CA ALA A 68 23.47 -10.81 18.54
C ALA A 68 23.10 -9.67 17.57
N CYS A 69 22.25 -8.74 18.01
CA CYS A 69 21.88 -7.52 17.29
C CYS A 69 21.41 -6.47 18.29
N ARG A 70 21.34 -5.19 17.85
CA ARG A 70 20.80 -4.11 18.67
C ARG A 70 19.46 -3.65 18.11
N VAL A 71 18.48 -3.46 18.99
CA VAL A 71 17.18 -2.87 18.64
C VAL A 71 17.42 -1.46 18.09
N THR A 72 17.06 -1.26 16.82
CA THR A 72 17.05 0.09 16.24
C THR A 72 15.66 0.67 16.45
N GLN A 73 15.56 1.74 17.23
CA GLN A 73 14.28 2.33 17.64
C GLN A 73 13.39 2.73 16.46
N SER A 74 13.97 2.99 15.29
CA SER A 74 13.21 3.26 14.09
C SER A 74 13.97 2.89 12.82
N VAL A 75 13.32 2.14 11.94
CA VAL A 75 13.73 2.04 10.54
C VAL A 75 12.88 3.03 9.75
N SER A 76 13.50 4.10 9.25
CA SER A 76 12.86 5.14 8.43
C SER A 76 13.35 5.07 6.99
N GLY A 77 12.54 5.54 6.03
CA GLY A 77 12.95 5.59 4.63
C GLY A 77 12.89 4.24 3.92
N ILE A 78 11.99 3.35 4.36
CA ILE A 78 11.69 2.05 3.71
C ILE A 78 10.97 2.26 2.36
N SER A 79 10.76 3.51 1.96
CA SER A 79 10.09 3.90 0.73
C SER A 79 10.86 3.49 -0.52
N GLY A 80 10.23 2.69 -1.37
CA GLY A 80 10.75 2.27 -2.66
C GLY A 80 10.91 0.75 -2.77
N GLY A 81 10.52 0.19 -3.92
CA GLY A 81 10.79 -1.23 -4.22
C GLY A 81 9.82 -2.27 -3.62
N GLN A 82 8.73 -1.86 -2.95
CA GLN A 82 7.75 -2.78 -2.35
C GLN A 82 6.61 -3.20 -3.32
N GLY A 83 6.76 -2.91 -4.62
CA GLY A 83 5.86 -3.42 -5.67
C GLY A 83 4.49 -2.73 -5.81
N GLY A 84 4.14 -1.77 -4.96
CA GLY A 84 2.84 -1.08 -5.00
C GLY A 84 2.90 0.41 -4.62
N PRO A 85 1.85 1.20 -4.94
CA PRO A 85 1.78 2.63 -4.62
C PRO A 85 1.60 2.93 -3.13
N VAL A 86 1.04 2.01 -2.34
CA VAL A 86 1.04 2.10 -0.87
C VAL A 86 2.23 1.32 -0.34
N SER A 87 3.05 1.92 0.51
CA SER A 87 4.27 1.30 1.03
C SER A 87 4.39 1.46 2.54
N VAL A 88 5.15 0.55 3.17
CA VAL A 88 5.63 0.75 4.55
C VAL A 88 6.69 1.83 4.50
N THR A 89 6.53 2.89 5.30
CA THR A 89 7.42 4.06 5.30
C THR A 89 8.35 4.11 6.51
N ALA A 90 7.86 3.63 7.65
CA ALA A 90 8.63 3.52 8.87
C ALA A 90 8.13 2.38 9.75
N ILE A 91 9.05 1.83 10.54
CA ILE A 91 8.74 0.91 11.64
C ILE A 91 9.42 1.44 12.89
N ARG A 92 8.67 1.55 13.97
CA ARG A 92 9.19 1.78 15.30
C ARG A 92 8.95 0.54 16.16
N GLU A 93 9.97 0.11 16.85
CA GLU A 93 9.92 -1.02 17.76
C GLU A 93 9.83 -0.53 19.21
N ASP A 94 9.02 -1.22 20.01
CA ASP A 94 8.89 -1.04 21.45
C ASP A 94 8.93 -2.41 22.12
N ALA A 95 10.03 -2.70 22.81
CA ALA A 95 10.28 -4.00 23.43
C ALA A 95 9.96 -3.93 24.93
N ALA A 96 9.25 -4.93 25.42
CA ALA A 96 8.97 -5.11 26.85
C ALA A 96 9.22 -6.59 27.23
N PRO A 97 9.44 -6.90 28.52
CA PRO A 97 9.65 -8.29 28.93
C PRO A 97 8.54 -9.22 28.44
N GLY A 98 8.91 -10.21 27.60
CA GLY A 98 7.97 -11.19 27.05
C GLY A 98 7.06 -10.70 25.92
N GLN A 99 7.22 -9.47 25.42
CA GLN A 99 6.44 -8.98 24.28
C GLN A 99 7.18 -7.92 23.46
N VAL A 100 6.89 -7.84 22.17
CA VAL A 100 7.39 -6.77 21.30
C VAL A 100 6.23 -6.15 20.54
N SER A 101 6.21 -4.82 20.49
CA SER A 101 5.23 -4.04 19.75
C SER A 101 5.90 -3.29 18.60
N PHE A 102 5.26 -3.32 17.44
CA PHE A 102 5.68 -2.59 16.25
C PHE A 102 4.63 -1.55 15.89
N LEU A 103 5.06 -0.29 15.78
CA LEU A 103 4.29 0.79 15.18
C LEU A 103 4.73 0.95 13.72
N ILE A 104 3.90 0.48 12.82
CA ILE A 104 4.14 0.41 11.38
C ILE A 104 3.42 1.57 10.71
N SER A 105 4.19 2.46 10.10
CA SER A 105 3.66 3.59 9.33
C SER A 105 3.55 3.20 7.86
N ILE A 106 2.38 3.40 7.26
CA ILE A 106 2.14 3.17 5.83
C ILE A 106 1.75 4.47 5.14
N ALA A 107 2.10 4.62 3.88
CA ALA A 107 1.68 5.78 3.10
C ALA A 107 1.36 5.41 1.65
N ASN A 108 0.34 6.07 1.09
CA ASN A 108 0.12 6.11 -0.34
C ASN A 108 1.09 7.12 -0.97
N GLN A 109 2.10 6.60 -1.66
CA GLN A 109 3.14 7.39 -2.33
C GLN A 109 2.80 7.69 -3.79
N GLY A 110 1.67 7.18 -4.30
CA GLY A 110 1.21 7.47 -5.64
C GLY A 110 0.16 8.59 -5.72
N ASP A 111 -0.23 8.90 -6.95
CA ASP A 111 -1.19 9.97 -7.28
C ASP A 111 -2.65 9.50 -7.30
N GLY A 112 -2.87 8.20 -7.20
CA GLY A 112 -4.18 7.58 -7.22
C GLY A 112 -4.84 7.56 -5.85
N THR A 113 -6.07 7.07 -5.83
CA THR A 113 -6.90 6.92 -4.62
C THR A 113 -6.91 5.47 -4.18
N VAL A 114 -6.71 5.23 -2.89
CA VAL A 114 -6.82 3.89 -2.31
C VAL A 114 -8.30 3.57 -2.10
N VAL A 115 -8.69 2.36 -2.46
CA VAL A 115 -10.07 1.86 -2.36
C VAL A 115 -10.04 0.53 -1.61
N GLU A 116 -11.04 0.25 -0.79
CA GLU A 116 -11.19 -1.04 -0.15
C GLU A 116 -11.32 -2.11 -1.22
N GLN A 117 -10.50 -3.17 -1.13
CA GLN A 117 -10.43 -4.20 -2.17
C GLN A 117 -11.80 -4.85 -2.47
N ALA A 118 -12.64 -5.02 -1.45
CA ALA A 118 -13.99 -5.58 -1.59
C ALA A 118 -14.95 -4.66 -2.37
N SER A 119 -14.64 -3.36 -2.48
CA SER A 119 -15.46 -2.37 -3.18
C SER A 119 -14.93 -2.03 -4.57
N LEU A 120 -13.95 -2.78 -5.09
CA LEU A 120 -13.45 -2.60 -6.46
C LEU A 120 -14.53 -2.74 -7.54
N SER A 121 -15.56 -3.56 -7.32
CA SER A 121 -16.69 -3.72 -8.26
C SER A 121 -17.55 -2.46 -8.41
N LYS A 122 -17.50 -1.55 -7.44
CA LYS A 122 -18.23 -0.27 -7.44
C LYS A 122 -17.41 0.87 -8.06
N CYS A 123 -16.13 0.62 -8.36
CA CYS A 123 -15.21 1.61 -8.87
C CYS A 123 -15.45 1.82 -10.38
N PRO A 124 -15.44 3.07 -10.89
CA PRO A 124 -15.11 4.32 -10.19
C PRO A 124 -16.31 5.09 -9.60
N GLY A 125 -17.56 4.72 -9.91
CA GLY A 125 -18.73 5.61 -9.74
C GLY A 125 -19.56 5.45 -8.46
N GLU A 126 -19.58 4.27 -7.84
CA GLU A 126 -20.50 3.94 -6.72
C GLU A 126 -19.77 3.80 -5.37
N LEU A 127 -18.56 4.36 -5.26
CA LEU A 127 -17.77 4.32 -4.04
C LEU A 127 -18.35 5.25 -2.97
N LYS A 128 -18.50 4.74 -1.75
CA LYS A 128 -18.91 5.52 -0.58
C LYS A 128 -17.68 5.97 0.21
N PHE A 129 -17.88 6.93 1.12
CA PHE A 129 -16.81 7.38 2.03
C PHE A 129 -16.16 6.26 2.85
N GLY A 130 -16.91 5.19 3.15
CA GLY A 130 -16.39 4.00 3.82
C GLY A 130 -15.56 3.08 2.93
N ASP A 131 -15.64 3.23 1.61
CA ASP A 131 -14.96 2.39 0.62
C ASP A 131 -13.58 2.95 0.22
N VAL A 132 -13.23 4.18 0.64
CA VAL A 132 -11.99 4.85 0.25
C VAL A 132 -10.98 4.90 1.40
N ASP A 133 -9.70 4.97 1.05
CA ASP A 133 -8.57 5.08 1.96
C ASP A 133 -8.41 3.91 2.94
N ASN A 134 -8.99 2.74 2.65
CA ASN A 134 -8.83 1.56 3.50
C ASN A 134 -7.82 0.58 2.90
N VAL A 135 -6.83 0.20 3.70
CA VAL A 135 -5.80 -0.79 3.37
C VAL A 135 -5.97 -1.99 4.28
N GLN A 136 -6.28 -3.16 3.71
CA GLN A 136 -6.26 -4.40 4.48
C GLN A 136 -4.83 -4.83 4.69
N TYR A 137 -4.52 -5.46 5.82
CA TYR A 137 -3.15 -5.83 6.12
C TYR A 137 -3.02 -7.15 6.87
N SER A 138 -1.84 -7.76 6.76
CA SER A 138 -1.43 -8.92 7.56
C SER A 138 0.03 -8.73 7.96
N VAL A 139 0.32 -8.92 9.25
CA VAL A 139 1.67 -8.79 9.80
C VAL A 139 2.06 -10.08 10.50
N LYS A 140 3.22 -10.62 10.13
CA LYS A 140 3.80 -11.83 10.72
C LYS A 140 5.24 -11.61 11.11
N MET A 141 5.67 -12.27 12.17
CA MET A 141 7.06 -12.31 12.62
C MET A 141 7.44 -13.77 12.83
N SER A 142 8.48 -14.25 12.12
CA SER A 142 8.88 -15.68 12.15
C SER A 142 7.73 -16.67 11.89
N GLY A 143 6.73 -16.29 11.08
CA GLY A 143 5.53 -17.11 10.83
C GLY A 143 4.42 -17.01 11.90
N THR A 144 4.67 -16.36 13.03
CA THR A 144 3.65 -16.05 14.05
C THR A 144 2.90 -14.77 13.68
N THR A 145 1.57 -14.78 13.79
CA THR A 145 0.73 -13.60 13.54
C THR A 145 0.62 -12.75 14.81
N GLY A 146 0.84 -11.45 14.69
CA GLY A 146 0.70 -10.50 15.80
C GLY A 146 -0.76 -10.11 16.04
N VAL A 147 -1.07 -9.65 17.26
CA VAL A 147 -2.34 -9.00 17.56
C VAL A 147 -2.22 -7.54 17.14
N CYS A 148 -2.92 -7.15 16.08
CA CYS A 148 -2.77 -5.83 15.48
C CYS A 148 -4.01 -4.95 15.61
N LYS A 149 -3.81 -3.64 15.73
CA LYS A 149 -4.83 -2.61 15.71
C LYS A 149 -4.50 -1.53 14.67
N PRO A 150 -5.51 -0.94 14.00
CA PRO A 150 -6.94 -1.29 14.01
C PRO A 150 -7.27 -2.63 13.32
N ASP A 151 -8.22 -3.41 13.81
CA ASP A 151 -8.43 -4.80 13.35
C ASP A 151 -8.64 -4.90 11.82
N TYR A 152 -7.82 -5.76 11.18
CA TYR A 152 -7.85 -6.15 9.76
C TYR A 152 -7.59 -5.07 8.70
N LYS A 153 -7.86 -3.80 8.99
CA LYS A 153 -7.66 -2.70 8.03
C LYS A 153 -7.26 -1.39 8.68
N SER A 154 -6.32 -0.70 8.05
CA SER A 154 -5.89 0.64 8.41
C SER A 154 -6.50 1.65 7.45
N ARG A 155 -7.14 2.69 8.01
CA ARG A 155 -7.61 3.83 7.22
C ARG A 155 -6.46 4.83 7.05
N LEU A 156 -6.28 5.33 5.83
CA LEU A 156 -5.37 6.41 5.52
C LEU A 156 -6.07 7.75 5.78
N SER A 157 -5.35 8.65 6.44
CA SER A 157 -5.72 10.06 6.61
C SER A 157 -4.56 10.89 6.06
N ASN A 158 -4.86 11.83 5.15
CA ASN A 158 -3.82 12.58 4.43
C ASN A 158 -2.78 11.65 3.77
N LYS A 159 -3.24 10.57 3.14
CA LYS A 159 -2.42 9.50 2.52
C LYS A 159 -1.54 8.69 3.48
N GLN A 160 -1.67 8.86 4.80
CA GLN A 160 -0.86 8.16 5.80
C GLN A 160 -1.73 7.30 6.72
N GLY A 161 -1.23 6.14 7.12
CA GLY A 161 -1.90 5.23 8.05
C GLY A 161 -0.91 4.63 9.04
N VAL A 162 -1.44 4.11 10.14
CA VAL A 162 -0.64 3.53 11.21
C VAL A 162 -1.27 2.22 11.65
N ILE A 163 -0.42 1.21 11.82
CA ILE A 163 -0.77 -0.12 12.30
C ILE A 163 0.10 -0.40 13.52
N GLN A 164 -0.51 -0.78 14.63
CA GLN A 164 0.22 -1.24 15.82
C GLN A 164 0.03 -2.74 15.97
N CYS A 165 1.11 -3.52 15.98
CA CYS A 165 1.07 -4.97 16.15
C CYS A 165 1.87 -5.39 17.38
N THR A 166 1.31 -6.26 18.21
CA THR A 166 1.99 -6.83 19.38
C THR A 166 2.18 -8.33 19.21
N PHE A 167 3.37 -8.80 19.55
CA PHE A 167 3.75 -10.21 19.52
C PHE A 167 4.17 -10.64 20.92
N THR A 168 3.61 -11.76 21.39
CA THR A 168 4.03 -12.40 22.64
C THR A 168 5.23 -13.28 22.36
N LEU A 169 6.30 -13.10 23.14
CA LEU A 169 7.53 -13.87 23.04
C LEU A 169 7.46 -15.01 24.05
N THR A 170 7.51 -16.25 23.58
CA THR A 170 7.44 -17.44 24.45
C THR A 170 8.73 -17.68 25.24
N ASN A 171 9.86 -17.12 24.80
CA ASN A 171 11.17 -17.31 25.41
C ASN A 171 11.79 -15.97 25.85
N ALA A 172 11.24 -15.37 26.92
CA ALA A 172 11.70 -14.09 27.49
C ALA A 172 13.13 -14.10 28.09
N VAL A 173 13.83 -15.25 28.03
CA VAL A 173 15.17 -15.47 28.61
C VAL A 173 16.23 -15.69 27.52
N SER A 174 15.84 -15.67 26.24
CA SER A 174 16.79 -15.84 25.13
C SER A 174 17.56 -14.54 24.85
N PRO A 175 18.82 -14.62 24.38
CA PRO A 175 19.55 -13.45 23.91
C PRO A 175 18.83 -12.81 22.72
N ALA A 176 19.07 -11.53 22.48
CA ALA A 176 18.53 -10.82 21.32
C ALA A 176 18.86 -11.55 20.01
N TYR A 177 17.90 -11.61 19.08
CA TYR A 177 18.02 -12.35 17.82
C TYR A 177 17.43 -11.57 16.64
N GLN A 178 17.96 -11.80 15.44
CA GLN A 178 17.41 -11.23 14.22
C GLN A 178 16.29 -12.11 13.66
N THR A 179 15.21 -11.48 13.21
CA THR A 179 14.14 -12.13 12.46
C THR A 179 13.59 -11.21 11.37
N VAL A 180 12.60 -11.67 10.61
CA VAL A 180 11.93 -10.93 9.56
C VAL A 180 10.50 -10.62 9.99
N LEU A 181 10.14 -9.33 9.90
CA LEU A 181 8.77 -8.86 9.95
C LEU A 181 8.21 -8.83 8.53
N GLU A 182 7.22 -9.67 8.26
CA GLU A 182 6.51 -9.74 7.00
C GLU A 182 5.23 -8.90 7.09
N ILE A 183 5.09 -7.91 6.21
CA ILE A 183 3.93 -7.02 6.14
C ILE A 183 3.35 -7.12 4.74
N ASN A 184 2.10 -7.56 4.65
CA ASN A 184 1.33 -7.57 3.41
C ASN A 184 0.24 -6.51 3.50
N LEU A 185 0.14 -5.65 2.48
CA LEU A 185 -0.91 -4.64 2.34
C LEU A 185 -1.74 -4.97 1.10
N ASP A 186 -3.03 -5.22 1.28
CA ASP A 186 -3.99 -5.57 0.24
C ASP A 186 -5.01 -4.43 0.07
N TYR A 187 -5.15 -3.91 -1.15
CA TYR A 187 -6.02 -2.77 -1.43
C TYR A 187 -6.44 -2.70 -2.91
N GLY A 188 -7.53 -2.01 -3.17
CA GLY A 188 -7.86 -1.48 -4.49
C GLY A 188 -7.16 -0.14 -4.73
N TYR A 189 -6.85 0.17 -5.98
CA TYR A 189 -6.23 1.43 -6.35
C TYR A 189 -6.90 1.99 -7.59
N MET A 190 -7.43 3.21 -7.47
CA MET A 190 -8.07 3.95 -8.54
C MET A 190 -7.10 5.01 -9.08
N SER A 191 -6.82 4.96 -10.37
CA SER A 191 -6.04 5.97 -11.08
C SER A 191 -6.95 6.69 -12.07
N GLN A 192 -6.79 8.01 -12.16
CA GLN A 192 -7.55 8.84 -13.07
C GLN A 192 -6.61 9.71 -13.88
N LYS A 193 -6.88 9.82 -15.18
CA LYS A 193 -6.18 10.73 -16.08
C LYS A 193 -7.19 11.54 -16.87
N ALA A 194 -7.13 12.85 -16.70
CA ALA A 194 -7.87 13.80 -17.50
C ALA A 194 -7.02 14.26 -18.68
N LYS A 195 -7.59 14.27 -19.88
CA LYS A 195 -6.94 14.79 -21.08
C LYS A 195 -7.94 15.59 -21.90
N MET A 196 -7.56 16.82 -22.23
CA MET A 196 -8.29 17.63 -23.20
C MET A 196 -8.03 17.07 -24.59
N VAL A 197 -9.11 16.79 -25.32
CA VAL A 197 -9.07 16.30 -26.69
C VAL A 197 -9.92 17.22 -27.55
N LYS A 198 -9.36 17.62 -28.69
CA LYS A 198 -10.06 18.39 -29.69
C LYS A 198 -10.80 17.45 -30.64
N LEU A 199 -12.12 17.44 -30.54
CA LEU A 199 -12.98 16.73 -31.47
C LEU A 199 -13.16 17.61 -32.71
N LYS A 200 -13.04 17.02 -33.89
CA LYS A 200 -13.25 17.72 -35.16
C LYS A 200 -14.38 17.03 -35.91
N SER A 201 -15.34 17.80 -36.44
CA SER A 201 -16.33 17.24 -37.35
C SER A 201 -15.65 16.83 -38.65
N PHE A 202 -16.02 15.65 -39.16
CA PHE A 202 -15.75 15.29 -40.54
C PHE A 202 -17.02 15.62 -41.32
N THR A 203 -16.97 16.75 -42.03
CA THR A 203 -17.98 17.23 -42.96
C THR A 203 -17.41 17.16 -44.37
#